data_AF-A0A4R4QGZ2-F1
#
_entry.id   AF-A0A4R4QGZ2-F1
#
_cell.length_a   1.000
_cell.length_b   1.000
_cell.length_c   1.000
_cell.angle_alpha   90.00
_cell.angle_beta   90.00
_cell.angle_gamma   90.00
#
_symmetry.space_group_name_H-M   'P 1'
#
loop_
_entity.id
_entity.type
_entity.pdbx_description
1 polymer ?
#
loop_
_entity_poly.entity_id
_entity_poly.type
_entity_poly.pdbx_seq_one_letter_code
_entity_poly.pdbx_strand_id
1 'polypeptide(L)' 'MALMRAAVGSGAGASRACMADRHAQLAAILDRERARGGTVPQVERAADALLGPLMYRAVFTNNSLEPDWVDDLVESFLA' A
#
# COMPACT_ATOMS: atom_id res chain seq x y z
N MET A 1 18.20 -14.50 -9.77
CA MET A 1 17.55 -13.53 -8.85
C MET A 1 17.22 -14.15 -7.48
N ALA A 2 18.18 -14.78 -6.79
CA ALA A 2 17.93 -15.36 -5.44
C ALA A 2 18.32 -14.41 -4.30
N LEU A 3 19.25 -13.47 -4.56
CA LEU A 3 19.84 -12.59 -3.55
C LEU A 3 18.98 -11.37 -3.19
N MET A 4 18.16 -10.84 -4.10
CA MET A 4 17.29 -9.68 -3.79
C MET A 4 16.11 -10.04 -2.88
N ARG A 5 15.63 -11.29 -2.90
CA ARG A 5 14.65 -11.80 -1.92
C ARG A 5 15.23 -11.93 -0.51
N ALA A 6 16.55 -12.07 -0.37
CA ALA A 6 17.21 -12.13 0.93
C ALA A 6 17.28 -10.75 1.63
N ALA A 7 17.21 -9.64 0.89
CA ALA A 7 17.31 -8.28 1.43
C ALA A 7 15.98 -7.71 1.95
N VAL A 8 14.83 -8.33 1.63
CA VAL A 8 13.52 -7.97 2.22
C VAL A 8 13.48 -8.25 3.74
N GLY A 9 14.48 -8.96 4.28
CA GLY A 9 14.60 -9.38 5.67
C GLY A 9 15.60 -8.60 6.53
N SER A 10 15.76 -7.28 6.41
CA SER A 10 16.51 -6.51 7.43
C SER A 10 15.68 -6.32 8.72
N GLY A 11 15.35 -7.43 9.38
CA GLY A 11 14.71 -7.50 10.71
C GLY A 11 13.22 -7.17 10.74
N ALA A 12 12.46 -7.86 11.61
CA ALA A 12 11.02 -7.63 11.82
C ALA A 12 10.68 -6.17 12.16
N GLY A 13 11.64 -5.38 12.67
CA GLY A 13 11.47 -3.96 12.96
C GLY A 13 11.44 -3.05 11.73
N ALA A 14 12.23 -3.31 10.69
CA ALA A 14 12.28 -2.44 9.50
C ALA A 14 11.01 -2.60 8.64
N SER A 15 10.51 -3.83 8.50
CA SER A 15 9.22 -4.08 7.84
C SER A 15 8.06 -3.40 8.58
N ARG A 16 8.07 -3.44 9.93
CA ARG A 16 7.07 -2.75 10.76
C ARG A 16 7.14 -1.23 10.63
N ALA A 17 8.33 -0.65 10.61
CA ALA A 17 8.54 0.79 10.42
C ALA A 17 8.09 1.25 9.02
N CYS A 18 8.43 0.48 7.98
CA CYS A 18 7.96 0.73 6.61
C CYS A 18 6.43 0.70 6.54
N MET A 19 5.79 -0.34 7.12
CA MET A 19 4.34 -0.43 7.16
C MET A 19 3.69 0.70 7.96
N ALA A 20 4.29 1.11 9.08
CA ALA A 20 3.79 2.24 9.88
C ALA A 20 3.86 3.57 9.11
N ASP A 21 4.94 3.82 8.38
CA ASP A 21 5.10 4.99 7.51
C ASP A 21 4.05 4.99 6.38
N ARG A 22 3.79 3.84 5.77
CA ARG A 22 2.73 3.72 4.75
C ARG A 22 1.33 3.97 5.31
N HIS A 23 1.03 3.49 6.53
CA HIS A 23 -0.24 3.80 7.20
C HIS A 23 -0.35 5.29 7.51
N ALA A 24 0.71 5.93 7.99
CA ALA A 24 0.71 7.37 8.28
C ALA A 24 0.51 8.21 7.01
N GLN A 25 1.14 7.83 5.90
CA GLN A 25 0.94 8.48 4.61
C GLN A 25 -0.51 8.35 4.11
N LEU A 26 -1.07 7.14 4.20
CA LEU A 26 -2.45 6.89 3.81
C LEU A 26 -3.43 7.69 4.68
N ALA A 27 -3.22 7.71 5.99
CA ALA A 27 -3.99 8.52 6.92
C ALA A 27 -3.94 10.01 6.54
N ALA A 28 -2.77 10.55 6.25
CA ALA A 28 -2.63 11.95 5.84
C ALA A 28 -3.35 12.26 4.51
N ILE A 29 -3.43 11.32 3.57
CA ILE A 29 -4.21 11.49 2.33
C ILE A 29 -5.71 11.55 2.65
N LEU A 30 -6.21 10.61 3.45
CA LEU A 30 -7.62 10.55 3.83
C LEU A 30 -8.03 11.75 4.71
N ASP A 31 -7.15 12.23 5.58
CA ASP A 31 -7.40 13.43 6.40
C ASP A 31 -7.55 14.68 5.54
N ARG A 32 -6.76 14.82 4.47
CA ARG A 32 -6.91 15.94 3.52
C ARG A 32 -8.25 15.89 2.81
N GLU A 33 -8.72 14.72 2.41
CA GLU A 33 -10.02 14.58 1.76
C GLU A 33 -11.17 14.83 2.74
N ARG A 34 -11.05 14.33 3.98
CA ARG A 34 -12.01 14.64 5.05
C ARG A 34 -12.07 16.14 5.33
N ALA A 35 -10.94 16.84 5.34
CA ALA A 35 -10.88 18.29 5.53
C ALA A 35 -11.55 19.07 4.40
N ARG A 36 -11.68 18.49 3.21
CA ARG A 36 -12.45 19.06 2.08
C ARG A 36 -13.95 18.76 2.15
N GLY A 37 -14.41 18.05 3.19
CA GLY A 37 -15.80 17.62 3.34
C GLY A 37 -16.12 16.30 2.62
N GLY A 38 -15.10 15.60 2.10
CA GLY A 38 -15.27 14.31 1.44
C GLY A 38 -15.62 13.18 2.40
N THR A 39 -16.23 12.11 1.86
CA THR A 39 -16.42 10.85 2.60
C THR A 39 -15.22 9.96 2.35
N VAL A 40 -14.58 9.50 3.42
CA VAL A 40 -13.37 8.67 3.34
C VAL A 40 -13.54 7.35 4.10
N PRO A 41 -12.92 6.26 3.60
CA PRO A 41 -12.86 4.99 4.33
C PRO A 41 -11.98 5.10 5.58
N GLN A 42 -12.06 4.07 6.44
CA GLN A 42 -11.09 3.88 7.51
C GLN A 42 -9.69 3.58 6.93
N VAL A 43 -8.64 4.01 7.63
CA VAL A 43 -7.25 3.84 7.17
C VAL A 43 -6.92 2.36 6.98
N GLU A 44 -7.38 1.52 7.89
CA GLU A 44 -7.18 0.07 7.88
C GLU A 44 -7.85 -0.56 6.65
N ARG A 45 -9.08 -0.15 6.35
CA ARG A 45 -9.80 -0.63 5.16
C ARG A 45 -9.09 -0.23 3.87
N ALA A 46 -8.58 1.00 3.82
CA ALA A 46 -7.80 1.46 2.66
C ALA A 46 -6.46 0.74 2.55
N ALA A 47 -5.79 0.46 3.67
CA ALA A 47 -4.53 -0.28 3.69
C ALA A 47 -4.71 -1.73 3.22
N ASP A 48 -5.74 -2.43 3.71
CA ASP A 48 -6.06 -3.79 3.28
C ASP A 48 -6.36 -3.85 1.78
N ALA A 49 -7.11 -2.88 1.27
CA ALA A 49 -7.51 -2.84 -0.14
C ALA A 49 -6.40 -2.41 -1.11
N LEU A 50 -5.50 -1.51 -0.69
CA LEU A 50 -4.47 -0.94 -1.57
C LEU A 50 -3.08 -1.55 -1.31
N LEU A 51 -2.64 -1.57 -0.06
CA LEU A 51 -1.31 -2.08 0.29
C LEU A 51 -1.26 -3.61 0.25
N GLY A 52 -2.35 -4.30 0.60
CA GLY A 52 -2.44 -5.76 0.53
C GLY A 52 -2.12 -6.30 -0.88
N PRO A 53 -2.87 -5.91 -1.92
CA PRO A 53 -2.61 -6.34 -3.30
C PRO A 53 -1.25 -5.89 -3.84
N LEU A 54 -0.82 -4.67 -3.50
CA LEU A 54 0.49 -4.14 -3.91
C LEU A 54 1.63 -5.01 -3.35
N MET A 55 1.59 -5.30 -2.05
CA MET A 55 2.59 -6.14 -1.39
C MET A 55 2.51 -7.59 -1.88
N TYR A 56 1.30 -8.13 -2.09
CA TYR A 56 1.13 -9.47 -2.65
C TYR A 56 1.80 -9.59 -4.01
N ARG A 57 1.52 -8.64 -4.92
CA ARG A 57 2.10 -8.61 -6.26
C ARG A 57 3.62 -8.48 -6.22
N ALA A 58 4.15 -7.58 -5.40
CA ALA A 58 5.58 -7.33 -5.27
C ALA A 58 6.37 -8.53 -4.71
N VAL A 59 5.80 -9.26 -3.75
CA VAL A 59 6.52 -10.33 -3.03
C VAL A 59 6.30 -11.70 -3.65
N PHE A 60 5.07 -12.00 -4.06
CA PHE A 60 4.65 -13.36 -4.41
C PHE A 60 4.45 -13.60 -5.90
N THR A 61 4.58 -12.57 -6.74
CA THR A 61 4.43 -12.72 -8.20
C THR A 61 5.70 -12.31 -8.93
N ASN A 62 5.78 -12.62 -10.22
CA ASN A 62 6.80 -12.09 -11.13
C ASN A 62 6.26 -10.90 -11.96
N ASN A 63 5.07 -10.39 -11.61
CA ASN A 63 4.46 -9.31 -12.36
C ASN A 63 5.06 -7.97 -11.94
N SER A 64 5.29 -7.08 -12.90
CA SER A 64 5.67 -5.70 -12.63
C SER A 64 4.52 -4.91 -11.99
N LEU A 65 4.89 -3.91 -11.17
CA LEU A 65 3.98 -2.89 -10.64
C LEU A 65 3.89 -1.75 -11.66
N GLU A 66 3.25 -2.02 -12.80
CA GLU A 66 3.04 -1.01 -13.83
C GLU A 66 2.10 0.10 -13.33
N PRO A 67 2.31 1.38 -13.71
CA PRO A 67 1.46 2.49 -13.28
C PRO A 67 -0.03 2.25 -13.55
N ASP A 68 -0.38 1.79 -14.76
CA ASP A 68 -1.76 1.50 -15.15
C ASP A 68 -2.43 0.49 -14.21
N TRP A 69 -1.68 -0.51 -13.73
CA TRP A 69 -2.20 -1.49 -12.78
C TRP A 69 -2.46 -0.87 -11.39
N VAL A 70 -1.63 0.08 -10.97
CA VAL A 70 -1.83 0.82 -9.71
C VAL A 70 -3.05 1.73 -9.83
N ASP A 71 -3.22 2.38 -10.97
CA ASP A 71 -4.37 3.24 -11.23
C ASP A 71 -5.68 2.43 -11.23
N ASP A 72 -5.70 1.27 -11.92
CA ASP A 72 -6.83 0.34 -11.91
C ASP A 72 -7.17 -0.15 -10.49
N LEU A 73 -6.15 -0.40 -9.66
CA LEU A 73 -6.34 -0.82 -8.27
C LEU A 73 -7.01 0.28 -7.44
N VAL A 74 -6.60 1.54 -7.63
CA VAL A 74 -7.21 2.69 -6.94
C VAL A 74 -8.62 2.94 -7.45
N GLU A 75 -8.86 2.87 -8.76
CA GLU A 75 -10.19 3.02 -9.35
C GLU A 75 -11.16 1.95 -8.81
N SER A 76 -10.73 0.69 -8.77
CA SER A 76 -11.52 -0.40 -8.19
C SER A 76 -11.82 -0.21 -6.70
N PHE A 77 -10.99 0.50 -5.95
CA PHE A 77 -11.23 0.79 -4.54
C PHE A 77 -12.21 1.94 -4.32
N LEU A 78 -12.27 2.88 -5.27
CA LEU A 78 -13.12 4.07 -5.20
C LEU A 78 -14.53 3.86 -5.77
N ALA A 79 -14.73 2.82 -6.59
CA ALA A 79 -16.02 2.41 -7.15
C ALA A 79 -16.99 1.86 -6.09
#